data_AF-A0A3M1KIA5-F1
#
_entry.id   AF-A0A3M1KIA5-F1
#
_cell.length_a   1.000
_cell.length_b   1.000
_cell.length_c   1.000
_cell.angle_alpha   90.00
_cell.angle_beta   90.00
_cell.angle_gamma   90.00
#
_symmetry.space_group_name_H-M   'P 1'
#
loop_
_entity.id
_entity.type
_entity.pdbx_description
1 polymer ?
#
loop_
_entity_poly.entity_id
_entity_poly.type
_entity_poly.pdbx_seq_one_letter_code
_entity_poly.pdbx_strand_id
1 'polypeptide(L)'
;MNRILARFSTPLWAVCLLVFVSGCLEDAVQDAVDDAISSACIDVDGDGYGIECEAGPDCDDTNANLNVTCDETACVDADGDGYGQDCAAGADCDDADATVYQSQYAYPDTDGDTYATEVSAMICTGASLPTGYLSAAGGDCDDADSSVFESKNLYIDADGDGVGGPSMATVCAGSGIPSGYSDKTGDCNDGDGNIYQDLYGYPDVDGDGYSSAVSQTVCSGTALPAGFTAAPGADCNDNQSSINPGATDTPGDAIDSDCDGIDGAQPTDSTSIFVSVAGSDSNPGTMAQPVSTLARGVALAAASGKSVMMAQGTYTVTADIADSVVIGGGFSSDFMSRSATMYTTVLTAAAGDVTTVGIASNVTVTIALVSAYPATGSGDRYVFDSQGNLTLSNVMISGQGGSGANDGNTGVRQQGGSLWFYQSTVTDFGASSARRAWGIDASGNVTVEAGTIGNLGGSRTVGLLARSGAIAVTDSLVSSQDSNGNKQIGLLNLSTKLTVDNSELLGSNSGSECYGLFNNPGASALVRDSFVHGGICSDVYGIFSAGGSIRTIDSDILGGKSMSDLYGIRAEGRPWDNDRIAVNGGSVVGG
;
A
#
# COMPACT_ATOMS: atom_id res chain seq x y z
N MET A 1 -11.81 9.71 -54.52
CA MET A 1 -11.72 10.88 -55.42
C MET A 1 -10.33 11.49 -55.25
N ASN A 2 -9.59 11.62 -56.36
CA ASN A 2 -8.41 12.46 -56.66
C ASN A 2 -7.20 12.39 -55.71
N ARG A 3 -6.04 11.81 -56.10
CA ARG A 3 -5.01 12.30 -57.07
C ARG A 3 -4.51 13.73 -56.71
N ILE A 4 -3.24 14.15 -56.77
CA ILE A 4 -2.10 13.97 -57.71
C ILE A 4 -0.84 14.42 -56.90
N LEU A 5 0.35 13.80 -56.94
CA LEU A 5 1.43 14.16 -57.89
C LEU A 5 2.60 13.18 -57.79
N ALA A 6 2.99 12.71 -58.98
CA ALA A 6 4.18 11.93 -59.26
C ALA A 6 5.42 12.81 -59.38
N ARG A 7 6.60 12.26 -59.05
CA ARG A 7 7.79 12.30 -59.91
C ARG A 7 8.78 11.18 -59.54
N PHE A 8 9.43 10.70 -60.59
CA PHE A 8 10.31 9.54 -60.72
C PHE A 8 11.67 9.69 -60.02
N SER A 9 12.20 8.59 -59.44
CA SER A 9 13.38 7.85 -59.97
C SER A 9 13.73 6.66 -59.05
N THR A 10 13.79 5.44 -59.62
CA THR A 10 14.25 4.15 -59.05
C THR A 10 15.79 4.10 -58.86
N PRO A 11 16.44 3.00 -58.37
CA PRO A 11 15.99 1.69 -57.82
C PRO A 11 16.63 1.42 -56.42
N LEU A 12 16.47 0.33 -55.63
CA LEU A 12 16.55 -1.13 -55.86
C LEU A 12 15.85 -1.89 -54.69
N TRP A 13 15.45 -3.13 -54.99
CA TRP A 13 14.78 -4.12 -54.14
C TRP A 13 15.60 -4.57 -52.92
N ALA A 14 14.99 -4.59 -51.73
CA ALA A 14 14.42 -5.75 -51.01
C ALA A 14 15.44 -6.65 -50.27
N VAL A 15 15.47 -6.49 -48.94
CA VAL A 15 16.02 -7.46 -47.99
C VAL A 15 14.86 -8.37 -47.55
N CYS A 16 15.01 -9.67 -47.78
CA CYS A 16 14.23 -10.69 -47.08
C CYS A 16 15.15 -11.88 -46.76
N LEU A 17 15.48 -11.97 -45.48
CA LEU A 17 15.57 -13.18 -44.65
C LEU A 17 15.80 -14.52 -45.37
N LEU A 18 16.94 -15.17 -45.11
CA LEU A 18 17.03 -16.63 -44.95
C LEU A 18 18.31 -17.07 -44.24
N VAL A 19 18.11 -17.96 -43.27
CA VAL A 19 19.02 -18.59 -42.30
C VAL A 19 19.57 -19.89 -42.90
N PHE A 20 20.88 -20.11 -42.71
CA PHE A 20 21.65 -21.38 -42.71
C PHE A 20 21.26 -22.50 -43.68
N VAL A 21 22.16 -22.84 -44.61
CA VAL A 21 22.86 -24.15 -44.76
C VAL A 21 23.87 -23.95 -45.90
N SER A 22 25.18 -24.03 -45.64
CA SER A 22 26.17 -24.26 -46.71
C SER A 22 27.49 -24.80 -46.13
N GLY A 23 27.41 -25.99 -45.53
CA GLY A 23 28.53 -26.92 -45.48
C GLY A 23 28.18 -28.08 -46.41
N CYS A 24 29.14 -28.51 -47.22
CA CYS A 24 29.03 -29.51 -48.31
C CYS A 24 28.56 -28.94 -49.67
N LEU A 25 29.42 -28.20 -50.37
CA LEU A 25 29.36 -28.09 -51.84
C LEU A 25 30.67 -27.67 -52.54
N GLU A 26 31.84 -27.88 -51.92
CA GLU A 26 33.13 -27.63 -52.57
C GLU A 26 33.92 -28.90 -52.96
N ASP A 27 33.55 -30.08 -52.45
CA ASP A 27 34.28 -31.33 -52.72
C ASP A 27 33.84 -32.10 -53.98
N ALA A 28 32.87 -31.60 -54.77
CA ALA A 28 32.35 -32.33 -55.94
C ALA A 28 32.68 -31.66 -57.29
N VAL A 29 33.41 -30.54 -57.29
CA VAL A 29 33.82 -29.84 -58.52
C VAL A 29 35.31 -30.04 -58.82
N GLN A 30 36.13 -30.36 -57.83
CA GLN A 30 37.55 -30.65 -58.03
C GLN A 30 37.79 -32.10 -58.51
N ASP A 31 37.02 -33.06 -57.98
CA ASP A 31 37.11 -34.49 -58.32
C ASP A 31 36.59 -34.83 -59.74
N ALA A 32 35.91 -33.89 -60.40
CA ALA A 32 35.46 -34.02 -61.80
C ALA A 32 36.43 -33.39 -62.82
N VAL A 33 37.47 -32.69 -62.35
CA VAL A 33 38.52 -32.09 -63.19
C VAL A 33 39.77 -32.97 -63.22
N ASP A 34 40.05 -33.73 -62.16
CA ASP A 34 41.18 -34.68 -62.13
C ASP A 34 40.89 -36.01 -62.83
N ASP A 35 39.63 -36.42 -63.00
CA ASP A 35 39.27 -37.68 -63.69
C ASP A 35 39.06 -37.52 -65.23
N ALA A 36 39.41 -36.35 -65.78
CA ALA A 36 39.26 -36.01 -67.20
C ALA A 36 40.58 -35.76 -67.95
N ILE A 37 41.73 -35.91 -67.29
CA ILE A 37 43.05 -35.98 -67.95
C ILE A 37 43.47 -37.44 -67.96
N SER A 38 42.87 -38.16 -68.90
CA SER A 38 43.51 -39.15 -69.77
C SER A 38 44.84 -39.72 -69.26
N SER A 39 44.83 -40.99 -68.88
CA SER A 39 45.98 -41.91 -68.80
C SER A 39 46.68 -42.10 -70.16
N ALA A 40 47.03 -41.00 -70.82
CA ALA A 40 47.79 -40.98 -72.05
C ALA A 40 49.19 -40.50 -71.71
N CYS A 41 50.15 -41.36 -71.99
CA CYS A 41 51.56 -41.02 -72.07
C CYS A 41 51.73 -39.65 -72.74
N ILE A 42 52.25 -38.69 -71.98
CA ILE A 42 52.64 -37.37 -72.48
C ILE A 42 54.11 -37.49 -72.87
N ASP A 43 54.31 -37.83 -74.14
CA ASP A 43 55.61 -38.01 -74.79
C ASP A 43 55.74 -36.93 -75.88
N VAL A 44 56.46 -35.86 -75.54
CA VAL A 44 56.52 -34.62 -76.34
C VAL A 44 57.41 -34.78 -77.57
N ASP A 45 58.44 -35.63 -77.51
CA ASP A 45 59.39 -35.83 -78.61
C ASP A 45 59.24 -37.19 -79.33
N GLY A 46 58.40 -38.08 -78.82
CA GLY A 46 57.88 -39.27 -79.47
C GLY A 46 58.74 -40.53 -79.31
N ASP A 47 59.61 -40.60 -78.31
CA ASP A 47 60.57 -41.69 -78.11
C ASP A 47 60.04 -42.85 -77.24
N GLY A 48 58.90 -42.64 -76.58
CA GLY A 48 58.21 -43.60 -75.72
C GLY A 48 58.43 -43.41 -74.21
N TYR A 49 59.28 -42.48 -73.77
CA TYR A 49 59.43 -42.06 -72.37
C TYR A 49 58.76 -40.71 -72.14
N GLY A 50 58.29 -40.45 -70.91
CA GLY A 50 57.52 -39.23 -70.60
C GLY A 50 56.61 -39.41 -69.39
N ILE A 51 55.86 -38.37 -69.04
CA ILE A 51 54.96 -38.40 -67.88
C ILE A 51 53.84 -39.42 -68.14
N GLU A 52 53.73 -40.41 -67.25
CA GLU A 52 52.79 -41.54 -67.32
C GLU A 52 52.99 -42.51 -68.51
N CYS A 53 54.17 -42.55 -69.11
CA CYS A 53 54.54 -43.52 -70.16
C CYS A 53 55.03 -44.86 -69.58
N GLU A 54 54.65 -46.00 -70.20
CA GLU A 54 55.04 -47.35 -69.73
C GLU A 54 56.57 -47.60 -69.74
N ALA A 55 57.34 -46.86 -70.56
CA ALA A 55 58.79 -47.03 -70.63
C ALA A 55 59.54 -46.38 -69.45
N GLY A 56 58.94 -45.40 -68.77
CA GLY A 56 59.52 -44.64 -67.66
C GLY A 56 59.48 -43.12 -67.90
N PRO A 57 59.77 -42.31 -66.87
CA PRO A 57 59.80 -40.86 -67.00
C PRO A 57 61.02 -40.38 -67.79
N ASP A 58 60.84 -39.32 -68.59
CA ASP A 58 61.90 -38.54 -69.20
C ASP A 58 61.64 -37.06 -68.93
N CYS A 59 62.70 -36.34 -68.57
CA CYS A 59 62.65 -34.92 -68.24
C CYS A 59 63.34 -34.04 -69.30
N ASP A 60 63.89 -34.61 -70.37
CA ASP A 60 64.37 -33.85 -71.55
C ASP A 60 63.38 -33.99 -72.71
N ASP A 61 62.24 -33.30 -72.58
CA ASP A 61 61.11 -33.28 -73.55
C ASP A 61 61.45 -32.69 -74.95
N THR A 62 62.73 -32.53 -75.27
CA THR A 62 63.21 -31.91 -76.51
C THR A 62 64.13 -32.79 -77.34
N ASN A 63 64.53 -33.98 -76.84
CA ASN A 63 65.52 -34.82 -77.48
C ASN A 63 65.26 -36.32 -77.33
N ALA A 64 64.60 -36.87 -78.36
CA ALA A 64 64.18 -38.27 -78.50
C ALA A 64 65.30 -39.35 -78.54
N ASN A 65 66.53 -39.02 -78.14
CA ASN A 65 67.65 -39.95 -78.05
C ASN A 65 68.28 -39.99 -76.65
N LEU A 66 67.72 -39.30 -75.66
CA LEU A 66 68.30 -39.18 -74.32
C LEU A 66 67.20 -39.23 -73.24
N ASN A 67 67.05 -40.38 -72.58
CA ASN A 67 66.14 -40.50 -71.45
C ASN A 67 66.83 -40.19 -70.10
N VAL A 68 66.42 -39.11 -69.43
CA VAL A 68 67.00 -38.68 -68.15
C VAL A 68 66.03 -38.96 -67.00
N THR A 69 66.49 -39.65 -65.95
CA THR A 69 65.71 -39.84 -64.73
C THR A 69 65.56 -38.52 -63.97
N CYS A 70 64.32 -38.09 -63.74
CA CYS A 70 63.98 -36.93 -62.92
C CYS A 70 64.32 -37.23 -61.44
N ASP A 71 65.49 -36.79 -60.96
CA ASP A 71 65.90 -36.87 -59.56
C ASP A 71 65.49 -35.59 -58.83
N GLU A 72 64.28 -35.58 -58.24
CA GLU A 72 63.78 -34.49 -57.40
C GLU A 72 64.23 -34.63 -55.94
N THR A 73 65.54 -34.58 -55.69
CA THR A 73 66.06 -34.56 -54.30
C THR A 73 67.14 -33.51 -54.03
N ALA A 74 67.37 -32.59 -54.97
CA ALA A 74 68.28 -31.48 -54.74
C ALA A 74 67.55 -30.33 -54.04
N CYS A 75 68.04 -29.94 -52.85
CA CYS A 75 67.64 -28.70 -52.17
C CYS A 75 67.76 -27.53 -53.13
N VAL A 76 66.63 -26.85 -53.38
CA VAL A 76 66.56 -25.63 -54.17
C VAL A 76 66.52 -24.46 -53.19
N ASP A 77 67.71 -23.91 -52.95
CA ASP A 77 67.97 -22.78 -52.06
C ASP A 77 68.48 -21.62 -52.93
N ALA A 78 67.60 -20.65 -53.18
CA ALA A 78 67.79 -19.61 -54.18
C ALA A 78 68.68 -18.46 -53.70
N ASP A 79 68.65 -18.16 -52.40
CA ASP A 79 69.40 -17.06 -51.78
C ASP A 79 70.57 -17.51 -50.89
N GLY A 80 70.70 -18.83 -50.67
CA GLY A 80 71.86 -19.50 -50.09
C GLY A 80 71.85 -19.58 -48.56
N ASP A 81 70.69 -19.49 -47.93
CA ASP A 81 70.54 -19.47 -46.48
C ASP A 81 70.32 -20.86 -45.84
N GLY A 82 70.12 -21.87 -46.68
CA GLY A 82 69.90 -23.26 -46.32
C GLY A 82 68.44 -23.70 -46.18
N TYR A 83 67.49 -22.78 -46.31
CA TYR A 83 66.05 -23.02 -46.44
C TYR A 83 65.67 -23.02 -47.93
N GLY A 84 64.56 -23.69 -48.27
CA GLY A 84 64.11 -23.78 -49.66
C GLY A 84 63.36 -25.07 -49.94
N GLN A 85 62.96 -25.27 -51.19
CA GLN A 85 62.23 -26.48 -51.56
C GLN A 85 63.13 -27.71 -51.38
N ASP A 86 62.65 -28.69 -50.62
CA ASP A 86 63.35 -29.95 -50.28
C ASP A 86 64.68 -29.77 -49.52
N CYS A 87 64.89 -28.61 -48.89
CA CYS A 87 66.05 -28.34 -48.05
C CYS A 87 65.86 -28.87 -46.61
N ALA A 88 66.94 -29.36 -46.01
CA ALA A 88 66.90 -29.99 -44.67
C ALA A 88 66.54 -29.02 -43.54
N ALA A 89 66.75 -27.71 -43.73
CA ALA A 89 66.39 -26.68 -42.75
C ALA A 89 64.88 -26.38 -42.75
N GLY A 90 64.18 -26.69 -43.85
CA GLY A 90 62.76 -26.42 -44.05
C GLY A 90 62.50 -25.63 -45.34
N ALA A 91 61.22 -25.40 -45.64
CA ALA A 91 60.82 -24.54 -46.74
C ALA A 91 61.15 -23.07 -46.42
N ASP A 92 61.65 -22.37 -47.43
CA ASP A 92 61.83 -20.92 -47.40
C ASP A 92 60.54 -20.23 -47.83
N CYS A 93 60.18 -19.15 -47.14
CA CYS A 93 59.02 -18.34 -47.48
C CYS A 93 59.38 -17.06 -48.25
N ASP A 94 60.65 -16.72 -48.41
CA ASP A 94 61.14 -15.63 -49.25
C ASP A 94 62.48 -15.97 -49.92
N ASP A 95 62.39 -16.71 -51.04
CA ASP A 95 63.52 -17.15 -51.89
C ASP A 95 64.43 -16.02 -52.45
N ALA A 96 64.20 -14.76 -52.06
CA ALA A 96 64.97 -13.59 -52.49
C ALA A 96 65.78 -12.91 -51.36
N ASP A 97 65.55 -13.25 -50.08
CA ASP A 97 66.21 -12.62 -48.93
C ASP A 97 66.63 -13.64 -47.86
N ALA A 98 67.91 -13.99 -47.88
CA ALA A 98 68.57 -14.95 -46.98
C ALA A 98 68.49 -14.62 -45.48
N THR A 99 67.86 -13.50 -45.10
CA THR A 99 67.59 -13.13 -43.71
C THR A 99 66.15 -13.41 -43.27
N VAL A 100 65.26 -13.82 -44.18
CA VAL A 100 63.81 -13.99 -43.98
C VAL A 100 63.38 -15.35 -44.52
N TYR A 101 63.30 -16.36 -43.65
CA TYR A 101 63.30 -17.76 -44.11
C TYR A 101 62.28 -18.67 -43.45
N GLN A 102 61.56 -18.19 -42.43
CA GLN A 102 60.59 -19.00 -41.68
C GLN A 102 59.21 -18.34 -41.63
N SER A 103 58.18 -19.17 -41.81
CA SER A 103 56.79 -18.76 -41.61
C SER A 103 56.42 -18.83 -40.14
N GLN A 104 55.99 -17.71 -39.56
CA GLN A 104 55.58 -17.61 -38.16
C GLN A 104 54.22 -16.91 -38.04
N TYR A 105 53.36 -17.41 -37.14
CA TYR A 105 52.18 -16.67 -36.71
C TYR A 105 52.60 -15.54 -35.76
N ALA A 106 52.23 -14.31 -36.11
CA ALA A 106 52.49 -13.13 -35.31
C ALA A 106 51.26 -12.23 -35.28
N TYR A 107 51.18 -11.36 -34.27
CA TYR A 107 50.04 -10.46 -34.07
C TYR A 107 50.47 -9.04 -34.44
N PRO A 108 49.76 -8.36 -35.37
CA PRO A 108 50.01 -6.95 -35.69
C PRO A 108 49.90 -6.06 -34.45
N ASP A 109 50.86 -5.15 -34.32
CA ASP A 109 50.99 -4.06 -33.33
C ASP A 109 51.39 -2.81 -34.13
N THR A 110 50.43 -2.24 -34.85
CA THR A 110 50.71 -1.26 -35.91
C THR A 110 51.11 0.10 -35.34
N ASP A 111 50.62 0.46 -34.15
CA ASP A 111 50.95 1.71 -33.47
C ASP A 111 52.11 1.61 -32.47
N GLY A 112 52.56 0.39 -32.15
CA GLY A 112 53.77 0.13 -31.38
C GLY A 112 53.63 0.32 -29.87
N ASP A 113 52.40 0.21 -29.35
CA ASP A 113 52.10 0.41 -27.93
C ASP A 113 52.28 -0.86 -27.06
N THR A 114 52.67 -1.96 -27.69
CA THR A 114 52.89 -3.31 -27.13
C THR A 114 51.62 -4.12 -26.85
N TYR A 115 50.45 -3.65 -27.26
CA TYR A 115 49.21 -4.40 -27.34
C TYR A 115 48.94 -4.75 -28.79
N ALA A 116 49.08 -6.04 -29.13
CA ALA A 116 48.75 -6.50 -30.48
C ALA A 116 47.28 -6.90 -30.61
N THR A 117 46.75 -6.86 -31.84
CA THR A 117 45.40 -7.36 -32.15
C THR A 117 45.21 -8.85 -31.75
N GLU A 118 43.96 -9.31 -31.60
CA GLU A 118 43.70 -10.73 -31.31
C GLU A 118 43.85 -11.65 -32.53
N VAL A 119 43.96 -11.08 -33.73
CA VAL A 119 44.00 -11.84 -34.98
C VAL A 119 45.44 -12.02 -35.44
N SER A 120 45.95 -13.24 -35.33
CA SER A 120 47.27 -13.57 -35.86
C SER A 120 47.29 -13.61 -37.38
N ALA A 121 48.39 -13.13 -37.97
CA ALA A 121 48.72 -13.29 -39.38
C ALA A 121 49.92 -14.23 -39.51
N MET A 122 49.93 -15.06 -40.55
CA MET A 122 51.13 -15.79 -40.95
C MET A 122 52.01 -14.85 -41.76
N ILE A 123 53.24 -14.61 -41.28
CA ILE A 123 54.22 -13.77 -41.95
C ILE A 123 55.51 -14.56 -42.21
N CYS A 124 56.24 -14.15 -43.24
CA CYS A 124 57.61 -14.60 -43.45
C CYS A 124 58.56 -13.71 -42.64
N THR A 125 59.42 -14.31 -41.82
CA THR A 125 60.30 -13.59 -40.90
C THR A 125 61.66 -14.28 -40.77
N GLY A 126 62.68 -13.52 -40.35
CA GLY A 126 63.97 -14.05 -39.91
C GLY A 126 63.93 -14.58 -38.47
N ALA A 127 65.09 -14.60 -37.80
CA ALA A 127 65.22 -15.08 -36.42
C ALA A 127 64.43 -14.27 -35.36
N SER A 128 64.03 -13.04 -35.67
CA SER A 128 63.21 -12.16 -34.82
C SER A 128 62.07 -11.57 -35.62
N LEU A 129 60.92 -11.37 -34.99
CA LEU A 129 59.77 -10.73 -35.61
C LEU A 129 60.11 -9.30 -36.10
N PRO A 130 59.58 -8.89 -37.27
CA PRO A 130 59.74 -7.52 -37.76
C PRO A 130 59.04 -6.52 -36.84
N THR A 131 59.46 -5.25 -36.90
CA THR A 131 58.77 -4.16 -36.19
C THR A 131 57.32 -4.08 -36.66
N GLY A 132 56.40 -3.89 -35.70
CA GLY A 132 54.97 -3.89 -35.96
C GLY A 132 54.28 -5.24 -35.72
N TYR A 133 55.00 -6.23 -35.18
CA TYR A 133 54.45 -7.54 -34.83
C TYR A 133 54.94 -8.03 -33.46
N LEU A 134 54.04 -8.63 -32.69
CA LEU A 134 54.32 -9.28 -31.42
C LEU A 134 54.11 -10.79 -31.47
N SER A 135 54.78 -11.51 -30.58
CA SER A 135 54.70 -12.97 -30.47
C SER A 135 53.48 -13.47 -29.68
N ALA A 136 52.68 -12.55 -29.13
CA ALA A 136 51.46 -12.85 -28.38
C ALA A 136 50.40 -11.77 -28.66
N ALA A 137 49.13 -12.16 -28.61
CA ALA A 137 48.00 -11.22 -28.65
C ALA A 137 48.01 -10.30 -27.42
N GLY A 138 47.66 -9.04 -27.63
CA GLY A 138 47.49 -8.02 -26.58
C GLY A 138 46.04 -7.66 -26.28
N GLY A 139 45.12 -7.98 -27.19
CA GLY A 139 43.70 -7.61 -27.06
C GLY A 139 43.43 -6.16 -27.47
N ASP A 140 44.30 -5.59 -28.30
CA ASP A 140 44.16 -4.22 -28.77
C ASP A 140 42.90 -4.06 -29.61
N CYS A 141 42.07 -3.12 -29.18
CA CYS A 141 40.80 -2.80 -29.81
C CYS A 141 40.90 -1.66 -30.83
N ASP A 142 41.99 -0.91 -30.86
CA ASP A 142 42.30 0.10 -31.88
C ASP A 142 43.81 0.15 -32.19
N ASP A 143 44.27 -0.84 -32.95
CA ASP A 143 45.67 -1.01 -33.43
C ASP A 143 46.22 0.16 -34.26
N ALA A 144 45.46 1.24 -34.44
CA ALA A 144 45.91 2.46 -35.10
C ALA A 144 46.20 3.61 -34.13
N ASP A 145 45.87 3.51 -32.85
CA ASP A 145 46.07 4.55 -31.84
C ASP A 145 46.62 4.00 -30.52
N SER A 146 47.94 4.14 -30.33
CA SER A 146 48.71 3.74 -29.13
C SER A 146 48.23 4.29 -27.78
N SER A 147 47.21 5.17 -27.78
CA SER A 147 46.56 5.64 -26.56
C SER A 147 45.24 4.91 -26.23
N VAL A 148 44.78 3.99 -27.08
CA VAL A 148 43.46 3.35 -27.03
C VAL A 148 43.58 1.84 -27.27
N PHE A 149 43.90 1.10 -26.21
CA PHE A 149 44.28 -0.32 -26.34
C PHE A 149 43.43 -1.30 -25.51
N GLU A 150 42.49 -0.81 -24.69
CA GLU A 150 41.74 -1.63 -23.74
C GLU A 150 40.22 -1.56 -24.00
N SER A 151 39.59 -2.72 -24.17
CA SER A 151 38.12 -2.82 -24.21
C SER A 151 37.54 -2.76 -22.79
N LYS A 152 36.83 -1.67 -22.46
CA LYS A 152 36.17 -1.47 -21.16
C LYS A 152 34.66 -1.57 -21.29
N ASN A 153 34.01 -2.23 -20.33
CA ASN A 153 32.56 -2.21 -20.20
C ASN A 153 32.17 -1.07 -19.24
N LEU A 154 31.59 0.00 -19.79
CA LEU A 154 31.29 1.24 -19.09
C LEU A 154 29.81 1.59 -19.21
N TYR A 155 29.30 2.34 -18.24
CA TYR A 155 27.95 2.89 -18.29
C TYR A 155 27.96 4.20 -19.05
N ILE A 156 26.94 4.43 -19.87
CA ILE A 156 26.73 5.73 -20.52
C ILE A 156 26.44 6.75 -19.42
N ASP A 157 27.16 7.87 -19.44
CA ASP A 157 27.02 9.01 -18.53
C ASP A 157 26.68 10.23 -19.40
N ALA A 158 25.38 10.42 -19.63
CA ALA A 158 24.89 11.34 -20.64
C ALA A 158 24.86 12.81 -20.18
N ASP A 159 24.85 13.07 -18.87
CA ASP A 159 24.89 14.42 -18.30
C ASP A 159 26.24 14.81 -17.67
N GLY A 160 27.17 13.86 -17.53
CA GLY A 160 28.57 14.09 -17.20
C GLY A 160 28.83 14.30 -15.70
N ASP A 161 27.98 13.77 -14.83
CA ASP A 161 28.13 13.89 -13.38
C ASP A 161 29.04 12.82 -12.75
N GLY A 162 29.43 11.83 -13.55
CA GLY A 162 30.30 10.73 -13.16
C GLY A 162 29.58 9.50 -12.61
N VAL A 163 28.26 9.40 -12.71
CA VAL A 163 27.44 8.20 -12.47
C VAL A 163 26.71 7.87 -13.76
N GLY A 164 26.90 6.66 -14.28
CA GLY A 164 26.20 6.26 -15.50
C GLY A 164 24.80 5.72 -15.23
N GLY A 165 23.94 5.84 -16.24
CA GLY A 165 22.62 5.24 -16.26
C GLY A 165 22.65 3.71 -16.30
N PRO A 166 21.49 3.07 -16.59
CA PRO A 166 21.38 1.61 -16.64
C PRO A 166 21.99 0.99 -17.91
N SER A 167 22.37 1.81 -18.89
CA SER A 167 22.85 1.35 -20.19
C SER A 167 24.36 1.18 -20.17
N MET A 168 24.84 -0.02 -20.50
CA MET A 168 26.26 -0.35 -20.58
C MET A 168 26.68 -0.50 -22.05
N ALA A 169 27.89 -0.03 -22.37
CA ALA A 169 28.53 -0.19 -23.66
C ALA A 169 29.96 -0.71 -23.49
N THR A 170 30.40 -1.54 -24.44
CA THR A 170 31.81 -1.89 -24.59
C THR A 170 32.49 -0.79 -25.42
N VAL A 171 33.47 -0.13 -24.84
CA VAL A 171 34.17 1.01 -25.44
C VAL A 171 35.65 0.68 -25.51
N CYS A 172 36.25 0.90 -26.68
CA CYS A 172 37.70 0.87 -26.83
C CYS A 172 38.28 2.16 -26.25
N ALA A 173 39.14 2.05 -25.24
CA ALA A 173 39.65 3.19 -24.47
C ALA A 173 41.09 2.95 -24.03
N GLY A 174 41.79 4.03 -23.69
CA GLY A 174 43.07 3.94 -22.98
C GLY A 174 42.90 3.61 -21.49
N SER A 175 43.92 3.96 -20.69
CA SER A 175 43.90 3.72 -19.23
C SER A 175 42.79 4.47 -18.45
N GLY A 176 42.25 5.56 -19.00
CA GLY A 176 41.20 6.37 -18.38
C GLY A 176 39.78 6.00 -18.83
N ILE A 177 38.78 6.57 -18.17
CA ILE A 177 37.39 6.52 -18.61
C ILE A 177 37.15 7.65 -19.62
N PRO A 178 36.73 7.37 -20.86
CA PRO A 178 36.43 8.41 -21.84
C PRO A 178 35.25 9.29 -21.43
N SER A 179 35.22 10.54 -21.90
CA SER A 179 34.08 11.44 -21.67
C SER A 179 32.79 10.84 -22.20
N GLY A 180 31.69 11.00 -21.44
CA GLY A 180 30.39 10.41 -21.77
C GLY A 180 30.19 8.99 -21.24
N TYR A 181 31.12 8.50 -20.43
CA TYR A 181 31.04 7.20 -19.77
C TYR A 181 31.44 7.27 -18.30
N SER A 182 30.92 6.34 -17.50
CA SER A 182 31.27 6.15 -16.09
C SER A 182 31.52 4.68 -15.78
N ASP A 183 32.37 4.41 -14.79
CA ASP A 183 32.56 3.09 -14.19
C ASP A 183 31.54 2.81 -13.06
N LYS A 184 30.75 3.82 -12.68
CA LYS A 184 29.64 3.71 -11.73
C LYS A 184 28.33 3.62 -12.48
N THR A 185 27.40 2.88 -11.91
CA THR A 185 26.00 2.80 -12.37
C THR A 185 25.06 3.23 -11.28
N GLY A 186 23.79 3.36 -11.61
CA GLY A 186 22.72 3.70 -10.67
C GLY A 186 22.33 5.15 -10.72
N ASP A 187 22.70 5.88 -11.77
CA ASP A 187 22.09 7.16 -12.06
C ASP A 187 20.61 6.93 -12.39
N CYS A 188 19.77 7.45 -11.49
CA CYS A 188 18.33 7.34 -11.59
C CYS A 188 17.75 8.33 -12.62
N ASN A 189 18.51 9.35 -13.03
CA ASN A 189 18.17 10.30 -14.08
C ASN A 189 19.42 10.79 -14.84
N ASP A 190 19.91 9.92 -15.74
CA ASP A 190 21.04 10.09 -16.69
C ASP A 190 20.81 11.19 -17.76
N GLY A 191 20.16 12.28 -17.39
CA GLY A 191 19.91 13.45 -18.22
C GLY A 191 19.89 14.76 -17.42
N ASP A 192 20.14 14.71 -16.11
CA ASP A 192 20.28 15.85 -15.22
C ASP A 192 21.32 15.55 -14.13
N GLY A 193 22.55 16.03 -14.32
CA GLY A 193 23.67 15.77 -13.41
C GLY A 193 23.56 16.38 -12.01
N ASN A 194 22.40 16.94 -11.65
CA ASN A 194 22.06 17.29 -10.27
C ASN A 194 21.21 16.21 -9.57
N ILE A 195 20.74 15.19 -10.29
CA ILE A 195 19.79 14.17 -9.86
C ILE A 195 20.34 12.80 -10.25
N TYR A 196 21.06 12.15 -9.33
CA TYR A 196 21.94 11.04 -9.70
C TYR A 196 21.91 9.85 -8.75
N GLN A 197 21.07 9.90 -7.72
CA GLN A 197 20.96 8.82 -6.75
C GLN A 197 19.54 8.67 -6.21
N ASP A 198 19.21 7.44 -5.84
CA ASP A 198 17.98 7.13 -5.14
C ASP A 198 18.10 7.48 -3.64
N LEU A 199 17.24 8.40 -3.19
CA LEU A 199 17.04 8.69 -1.76
C LEU A 199 15.75 8.05 -1.27
N TYR A 200 15.70 7.75 0.03
CA TYR A 200 14.49 7.27 0.68
C TYR A 200 13.87 8.42 1.47
N GLY A 201 12.60 8.72 1.20
CA GLY A 201 11.86 9.79 1.85
C GLY A 201 10.41 9.42 2.08
N TYR A 202 9.73 10.20 2.90
CA TYR A 202 8.31 10.05 3.17
C TYR A 202 7.58 11.25 2.56
N PRO A 203 6.48 11.05 1.80
CA PRO A 203 5.66 12.15 1.31
C PRO A 203 5.20 13.05 2.46
N ASP A 204 5.35 14.35 2.29
CA ASP A 204 4.97 15.40 3.23
C ASP A 204 4.05 16.37 2.46
N VAL A 205 2.76 16.06 2.45
CA VAL A 205 1.78 16.68 1.54
C VAL A 205 1.49 18.13 1.93
N ASP A 206 1.54 18.47 3.22
CA ASP A 206 1.26 19.81 3.73
C ASP A 206 2.51 20.63 4.10
N GLY A 207 3.69 20.00 4.11
CA GLY A 207 4.98 20.65 4.21
C GLY A 207 5.38 21.04 5.63
N ASP A 208 4.83 20.39 6.65
CA ASP A 208 5.20 20.65 8.05
C ASP A 208 6.39 19.82 8.55
N GLY A 209 6.90 18.93 7.70
CA GLY A 209 8.02 18.07 7.98
C GLY A 209 7.63 16.75 8.62
N TYR A 210 6.34 16.46 8.80
CA TYR A 210 5.77 15.20 9.28
C TYR A 210 5.16 14.34 8.16
N SER A 211 4.92 13.06 8.43
CA SER A 211 4.33 12.14 7.45
C SER A 211 3.64 10.96 8.11
N SER A 212 2.47 10.61 7.56
CA SER A 212 1.71 9.39 7.85
C SER A 212 1.97 8.26 6.84
N ALA A 213 2.65 8.59 5.73
CA ALA A 213 2.84 7.72 4.58
C ALA A 213 3.99 6.71 4.76
N VAL A 214 4.03 5.72 3.85
CA VAL A 214 5.14 4.78 3.75
C VAL A 214 6.31 5.39 2.98
N SER A 215 7.53 4.99 3.33
CA SER A 215 8.75 5.46 2.65
C SER A 215 8.71 5.10 1.16
N GLN A 216 9.10 6.06 0.32
CA GLN A 216 9.24 5.92 -1.11
C GLN A 216 10.69 6.17 -1.54
N THR A 217 11.10 5.50 -2.61
CA THR A 217 12.35 5.78 -3.30
C THR A 217 12.12 6.95 -4.26
N VAL A 218 12.96 7.97 -4.15
CA VAL A 218 12.89 9.20 -4.93
C VAL A 218 14.24 9.45 -5.57
N CYS A 219 14.24 9.56 -6.89
CA CYS A 219 15.42 9.94 -7.65
C CYS A 219 15.74 11.42 -7.38
N SER A 220 16.92 11.69 -6.80
CA SER A 220 17.33 13.02 -6.36
C SER A 220 18.85 13.21 -6.36
N GLY A 221 19.30 14.43 -6.07
CA GLY A 221 20.69 14.75 -5.79
C GLY A 221 21.07 14.47 -4.33
N THR A 222 21.71 15.43 -3.68
CA THR A 222 22.19 15.28 -2.28
C THR A 222 21.11 15.40 -1.20
N ALA A 223 19.91 15.91 -1.53
CA ALA A 223 18.83 16.14 -0.59
C ALA A 223 17.49 15.64 -1.14
N LEU A 224 16.53 15.33 -0.25
CA LEU A 224 15.17 15.02 -0.67
C LEU A 224 14.53 16.25 -1.34
N PRO A 225 13.74 16.05 -2.41
CA PRO A 225 13.01 17.15 -3.05
C PRO A 225 11.89 17.66 -2.14
N ALA A 226 11.38 18.86 -2.46
CA ALA A 226 10.22 19.41 -1.76
C ALA A 226 9.01 18.47 -1.83
N GLY A 227 8.24 18.39 -0.74
CA GLY A 227 7.15 17.42 -0.57
C GLY A 227 7.61 16.05 -0.07
N PHE A 228 8.88 15.90 0.31
CA PHE A 228 9.39 14.74 1.03
C PHE A 228 10.17 15.15 2.27
N THR A 229 10.10 14.33 3.31
CA THR A 229 10.83 14.47 4.56
C THR A 229 11.62 13.20 4.89
N ALA A 230 12.74 13.34 5.59
CA ALA A 230 13.72 12.26 5.78
C ALA A 230 13.32 11.26 6.89
N ALA A 231 12.53 11.69 7.86
CA ALA A 231 11.87 10.86 8.89
C ALA A 231 11.20 11.77 9.93
N PRO A 232 9.88 11.68 10.11
CA PRO A 232 9.22 12.33 11.22
C PRO A 232 8.37 11.37 12.04
N GLY A 233 7.92 11.85 13.21
CA GLY A 233 6.84 11.20 13.95
C GLY A 233 5.59 11.01 13.09
N ALA A 234 4.67 10.15 13.55
CA ALA A 234 3.44 9.86 12.81
C ALA A 234 2.59 11.14 12.72
N ASP A 235 2.45 11.67 11.52
CA ASP A 235 1.44 12.68 11.23
C ASP A 235 0.06 12.02 11.30
N CYS A 236 -0.85 12.62 12.05
CA CYS A 236 -2.22 12.15 12.16
C CYS A 236 -3.13 12.78 11.09
N ASN A 237 -2.68 13.83 10.39
CA ASN A 237 -3.38 14.46 9.27
C ASN A 237 -2.44 15.19 8.26
N ASP A 238 -1.90 14.42 7.31
CA ASP A 238 -1.03 14.84 6.19
C ASP A 238 -1.58 15.96 5.26
N ASN A 239 -2.82 16.43 5.47
CA ASN A 239 -3.42 17.48 4.65
C ASN A 239 -3.51 18.82 5.39
N GLN A 240 -3.00 18.92 6.62
CA GLN A 240 -3.13 20.09 7.46
C GLN A 240 -1.86 20.33 8.29
N SER A 241 -1.00 21.23 7.82
CA SER A 241 0.30 21.58 8.42
C SER A 241 0.26 22.11 9.87
N SER A 242 -0.93 22.28 10.44
CA SER A 242 -1.18 22.68 11.83
C SER A 242 -1.48 21.51 12.76
N ILE A 243 -1.65 20.30 12.21
CA ILE A 243 -1.94 19.07 12.92
C ILE A 243 -0.71 18.17 12.77
N ASN A 244 0.17 18.18 13.76
CA ASN A 244 1.42 17.43 13.72
C ASN A 244 2.01 17.23 15.12
N PRO A 245 2.93 16.27 15.29
CA PRO A 245 3.62 16.05 16.55
C PRO A 245 4.16 17.33 17.21
N GLY A 246 3.57 17.67 18.36
CA GLY A 246 3.96 18.83 19.19
C GLY A 246 3.28 20.16 18.82
N ALA A 247 2.24 20.16 17.99
CA ALA A 247 1.39 21.33 17.79
C ALA A 247 0.70 21.77 19.11
N THR A 248 -0.03 22.90 19.08
CA THR A 248 -0.86 23.29 20.21
C THR A 248 -2.21 22.63 20.10
N ASP A 249 -2.56 21.82 21.08
CA ASP A 249 -3.83 21.11 21.10
C ASP A 249 -4.92 21.84 21.90
N THR A 250 -6.07 22.07 21.27
CA THR A 250 -7.19 22.83 21.84
C THR A 250 -8.19 21.86 22.47
N PRO A 251 -8.40 21.89 23.80
CA PRO A 251 -9.24 20.90 24.44
C PRO A 251 -10.71 20.94 23.97
N GLY A 252 -11.20 19.79 23.54
CA GLY A 252 -12.62 19.53 23.31
C GLY A 252 -13.15 19.99 21.95
N ASP A 253 -12.27 20.21 20.97
CA ASP A 253 -12.67 20.42 19.57
C ASP A 253 -12.63 19.13 18.73
N ALA A 254 -12.32 17.99 19.37
CA ALA A 254 -12.22 16.66 18.79
C ALA A 254 -11.11 16.50 17.74
N ILE A 255 -10.14 17.42 17.69
CA ILE A 255 -8.97 17.34 16.82
C ILE A 255 -7.74 17.15 17.69
N ASP A 256 -7.13 15.96 17.61
CA ASP A 256 -5.78 15.70 18.13
C ASP A 256 -4.78 16.47 17.28
N SER A 257 -4.55 17.75 17.62
CA SER A 257 -3.72 18.63 16.82
C SER A 257 -2.24 18.31 16.98
N ASP A 258 -1.84 17.72 18.11
CA ASP A 258 -0.44 17.43 18.40
C ASP A 258 -0.04 15.95 18.19
N CYS A 259 -0.95 15.17 17.62
CA CYS A 259 -0.82 13.75 17.26
C CYS A 259 -0.33 12.87 18.41
N ASP A 260 -0.66 13.22 19.66
CA ASP A 260 -0.23 12.48 20.84
C ASP A 260 -1.26 11.42 21.31
N GLY A 261 -2.39 11.33 20.61
CA GLY A 261 -3.51 10.44 20.90
C GLY A 261 -4.54 11.02 21.88
N ILE A 262 -4.44 12.32 22.21
CA ILE A 262 -5.34 13.07 23.08
C ILE A 262 -6.00 14.21 22.28
N ASP A 263 -7.23 14.56 22.64
CA ASP A 263 -7.83 15.87 22.30
C ASP A 263 -7.72 16.75 23.56
N GLY A 264 -6.81 17.72 23.48
CA GLY A 264 -6.40 18.67 24.50
C GLY A 264 -5.06 18.34 25.17
N ALA A 265 -4.49 19.36 25.83
CA ALA A 265 -3.20 19.26 26.50
C ALA A 265 -3.07 18.07 27.49
N GLN A 266 -1.88 17.46 27.51
CA GLN A 266 -1.48 16.42 28.47
C GLN A 266 -1.86 16.77 29.93
N PRO A 267 -2.53 15.84 30.64
CA PRO A 267 -2.97 16.11 32.01
C PRO A 267 -1.78 16.27 32.96
N THR A 268 -1.86 17.24 33.86
CA THR A 268 -0.85 17.49 34.90
C THR A 268 -1.44 17.32 36.29
N ASP A 269 -0.58 17.23 37.31
CA ASP A 269 -0.99 17.26 38.73
C ASP A 269 -1.79 18.52 39.11
N SER A 270 -1.70 19.60 38.31
CA SER A 270 -2.45 20.84 38.52
C SER A 270 -3.87 20.81 37.95
N THR A 271 -4.09 20.03 36.88
CA THR A 271 -5.37 19.95 36.17
C THR A 271 -6.17 18.69 36.51
N SER A 272 -5.50 17.65 36.98
CA SER A 272 -6.05 16.30 37.02
C SER A 272 -5.79 15.57 38.34
N ILE A 273 -6.66 14.60 38.63
CA ILE A 273 -6.50 13.56 39.64
C ILE A 273 -6.31 12.23 38.91
N PHE A 274 -5.21 11.54 39.22
CA PHE A 274 -4.82 10.31 38.54
C PHE A 274 -5.29 9.08 39.30
N VAL A 275 -5.92 8.15 38.59
CA VAL A 275 -6.48 6.91 39.12
C VAL A 275 -5.84 5.73 38.39
N SER A 276 -5.29 4.79 39.15
CA SER A 276 -4.66 3.58 38.62
C SER A 276 -4.97 2.40 39.53
N VAL A 277 -5.31 1.24 38.96
CA VAL A 277 -5.55 0.01 39.75
C VAL A 277 -4.36 -0.40 40.63
N ALA A 278 -3.14 0.05 40.28
CA ALA A 278 -1.92 -0.17 41.06
C ALA A 278 -1.66 0.91 42.13
N GLY A 279 -2.50 1.95 42.20
CA GLY A 279 -2.39 3.06 43.14
C GLY A 279 -2.82 2.72 44.58
N SER A 280 -3.02 3.75 45.39
CA SER A 280 -3.56 3.62 46.75
C SER A 280 -4.46 4.80 47.09
N ASP A 281 -5.63 4.57 47.69
CA ASP A 281 -6.56 5.65 48.06
C ASP A 281 -6.05 6.58 49.17
N SER A 282 -4.95 6.21 49.83
CA SER A 282 -4.19 7.09 50.72
C SER A 282 -3.38 8.14 49.98
N ASN A 283 -3.16 7.97 48.68
CA ASN A 283 -2.35 8.86 47.86
C ASN A 283 -3.08 10.18 47.56
N PRO A 284 -2.33 11.24 47.23
CA PRO A 284 -2.91 12.53 46.85
C PRO A 284 -3.61 12.51 45.47
N GLY A 285 -3.39 11.49 44.64
CA GLY A 285 -3.94 11.42 43.29
C GLY A 285 -3.11 12.19 42.26
N THR A 286 -1.80 12.28 42.47
CA THR A 286 -0.84 12.80 41.48
C THR A 286 -0.42 11.71 40.51
N MET A 287 0.19 12.07 39.38
CA MET A 287 0.65 11.12 38.37
C MET A 287 1.64 10.10 38.96
N ALA A 288 2.53 10.55 39.84
CA ALA A 288 3.49 9.70 40.54
C ALA A 288 2.88 8.91 41.72
N GLN A 289 1.76 9.38 42.28
CA GLN A 289 1.06 8.73 43.39
C GLN A 289 -0.45 8.71 43.10
N PRO A 290 -0.91 7.84 42.18
CA PRO A 290 -2.31 7.78 41.80
C PRO A 290 -3.15 7.13 42.90
N VAL A 291 -4.44 7.48 42.96
CA VAL A 291 -5.40 6.77 43.82
C VAL A 291 -5.86 5.47 43.18
N SER A 292 -6.32 4.50 43.99
CA SER A 292 -6.69 3.17 43.50
C SER A 292 -8.13 3.05 42.99
N THR A 293 -9.04 3.87 43.50
CA THR A 293 -10.47 3.77 43.19
C THR A 293 -11.01 5.00 42.50
N LEU A 294 -11.97 4.79 41.58
CA LEU A 294 -12.70 5.87 40.93
C LEU A 294 -13.43 6.74 41.95
N ALA A 295 -14.06 6.14 42.97
CA ALA A 295 -14.78 6.86 44.01
C ALA A 295 -13.86 7.86 44.74
N ARG A 296 -12.63 7.46 45.07
CA ARG A 296 -11.65 8.36 45.68
C ARG A 296 -11.20 9.46 44.71
N GLY A 297 -10.95 9.10 43.44
CA GLY A 297 -10.57 10.03 42.39
C GLY A 297 -11.62 11.13 42.18
N VAL A 298 -12.89 10.73 42.02
CA VAL A 298 -14.04 11.63 41.87
C VAL A 298 -14.19 12.56 43.09
N ALA A 299 -14.03 12.04 44.30
CA ALA A 299 -14.12 12.86 45.51
C ALA A 299 -13.03 13.94 45.58
N LEU A 300 -11.79 13.60 45.21
CA LEU A 300 -10.69 14.56 45.16
C LEU A 300 -10.86 15.58 44.03
N ALA A 301 -11.29 15.12 42.86
CA ALA A 301 -11.57 15.94 41.69
C ALA A 301 -12.66 16.98 42.00
N ALA A 302 -13.79 16.55 42.56
CA ALA A 302 -14.89 17.43 42.97
C ALA A 302 -14.46 18.44 44.04
N ALA A 303 -13.62 18.05 45.00
CA ALA A 303 -13.12 18.95 46.04
C ALA A 303 -12.11 20.00 45.51
N SER A 304 -11.45 19.72 44.39
CA SER A 304 -10.38 20.57 43.83
C SER A 304 -10.74 21.23 42.50
N GLY A 305 -11.90 20.93 41.93
CA GLY A 305 -12.31 21.42 40.60
C GLY A 305 -11.46 20.87 39.47
N LYS A 306 -10.94 19.64 39.61
CA LYS A 306 -10.07 18.96 38.64
C LYS A 306 -10.81 17.86 37.88
N SER A 307 -10.19 17.38 36.80
CA SER A 307 -10.65 16.20 36.06
C SER A 307 -10.08 14.90 36.64
N VAL A 308 -10.72 13.77 36.38
CA VAL A 308 -10.23 12.43 36.73
C VAL A 308 -9.60 11.78 35.49
N MET A 309 -8.34 11.35 35.58
CA MET A 309 -7.62 10.64 34.52
C MET A 309 -7.32 9.22 34.97
N MET A 310 -7.80 8.24 34.21
CA MET A 310 -7.72 6.83 34.57
C MET A 310 -6.77 6.08 33.66
N ALA A 311 -5.82 5.38 34.27
CA ALA A 311 -4.95 4.44 33.56
C ALA A 311 -5.74 3.22 33.09
N GLN A 312 -5.17 2.46 32.18
CA GLN A 312 -5.64 1.14 31.78
C GLN A 312 -5.95 0.27 33.01
N GLY A 313 -7.02 -0.50 32.94
CA GLY A 313 -7.45 -1.35 34.05
C GLY A 313 -8.96 -1.35 34.23
N THR A 314 -9.43 -2.12 35.21
CA THR A 314 -10.84 -2.27 35.53
C THR A 314 -11.15 -1.61 36.87
N TYR A 315 -12.10 -0.68 36.87
CA TYR A 315 -12.50 0.09 38.04
C TYR A 315 -13.96 -0.18 38.38
N THR A 316 -14.20 -0.58 39.62
CA THR A 316 -15.56 -0.75 40.12
C THR A 316 -16.16 0.61 40.46
N VAL A 317 -17.34 0.89 39.91
CA VAL A 317 -18.15 2.06 40.23
C VAL A 317 -19.08 1.69 41.39
N THR A 318 -18.94 2.40 42.51
CA THR A 318 -19.67 2.13 43.77
C THR A 318 -20.44 3.35 44.30
N ALA A 319 -20.39 4.49 43.61
CA ALA A 319 -21.04 5.74 44.00
C ALA A 319 -21.35 6.60 42.78
N ASP A 320 -22.29 7.53 42.95
CA ASP A 320 -22.65 8.52 41.93
C ASP A 320 -21.47 9.43 41.58
N ILE A 321 -21.38 9.84 40.31
CA ILE A 321 -20.38 10.82 39.88
C ILE A 321 -20.85 12.21 40.32
N ALA A 322 -19.99 12.92 41.05
CA ALA A 322 -20.26 14.27 41.53
C ALA A 322 -20.38 15.30 40.40
N ASP A 323 -21.00 16.45 40.70
CA ASP A 323 -21.26 17.50 39.71
C ASP A 323 -19.98 18.08 39.09
N SER A 324 -20.05 18.37 37.78
CA SER A 324 -18.99 19.02 37.00
C SER A 324 -17.66 18.25 36.97
N VAL A 325 -17.70 16.94 37.15
CA VAL A 325 -16.51 16.07 37.03
C VAL A 325 -16.38 15.58 35.59
N VAL A 326 -15.19 15.79 35.03
CA VAL A 326 -14.75 15.19 33.76
C VAL A 326 -13.96 13.92 34.07
N ILE A 327 -14.30 12.82 33.41
CA ILE A 327 -13.60 11.54 33.55
C ILE A 327 -13.01 11.15 32.19
N GLY A 328 -11.69 11.06 32.11
CA GLY A 328 -10.95 10.57 30.96
C GLY A 328 -10.31 9.21 31.23
N GLY A 329 -10.57 8.20 30.38
CA GLY A 329 -9.84 6.94 30.39
C GLY A 329 -8.90 6.80 29.19
N GLY A 330 -8.34 5.60 29.02
CA GLY A 330 -7.47 5.30 27.89
C GLY A 330 -5.99 5.60 28.13
N PHE A 331 -5.53 5.84 29.36
CA PHE A 331 -4.14 6.20 29.63
C PHE A 331 -3.25 4.99 29.89
N SER A 332 -2.00 5.05 29.42
CA SER A 332 -0.93 4.14 29.86
C SER A 332 -0.75 4.19 31.39
N SER A 333 -0.06 3.20 31.97
CA SER A 333 0.16 3.15 33.42
C SER A 333 0.96 4.33 33.98
N ASP A 334 1.74 5.02 33.14
CA ASP A 334 2.50 6.22 33.47
C ASP A 334 1.80 7.52 33.07
N PHE A 335 0.61 7.43 32.45
CA PHE A 335 -0.19 8.56 31.96
C PHE A 335 0.50 9.44 30.90
N MET A 336 1.58 8.94 30.28
CA MET A 336 2.31 9.66 29.23
C MET A 336 1.80 9.37 27.82
N SER A 337 0.84 8.45 27.68
CA SER A 337 0.27 8.08 26.39
C SER A 337 -1.21 7.75 26.55
N ARG A 338 -2.00 8.02 25.52
CA ARG A 338 -3.43 7.73 25.52
C ARG A 338 -3.83 6.98 24.26
N SER A 339 -4.67 5.96 24.43
CA SER A 339 -5.20 5.16 23.35
C SER A 339 -6.42 4.40 23.84
N ALA A 340 -7.56 4.62 23.18
CA ALA A 340 -8.80 3.90 23.46
C ALA A 340 -8.67 2.38 23.26
N THR A 341 -7.74 1.95 22.39
CA THR A 341 -7.56 0.56 21.99
C THR A 341 -6.39 -0.13 22.69
N MET A 342 -5.26 0.56 22.92
CA MET A 342 -4.10 -0.04 23.59
C MET A 342 -4.19 0.00 25.11
N TYR A 343 -4.79 1.05 25.68
CA TYR A 343 -4.81 1.29 27.12
C TYR A 343 -6.22 1.28 27.68
N THR A 344 -6.96 0.22 27.39
CA THR A 344 -8.39 0.12 27.71
C THR A 344 -8.66 0.34 29.20
N THR A 345 -9.46 1.37 29.49
CA THR A 345 -10.06 1.58 30.81
C THR A 345 -11.47 1.00 30.82
N VAL A 346 -11.74 0.12 31.79
CA VAL A 346 -13.03 -0.55 31.96
C VAL A 346 -13.72 -0.07 33.22
N LEU A 347 -14.90 0.52 33.10
CA LEU A 347 -15.79 0.80 34.23
C LEU A 347 -16.79 -0.35 34.40
N THR A 348 -16.89 -0.92 35.60
CA THR A 348 -17.81 -2.03 35.93
C THR A 348 -18.61 -1.73 37.19
N ALA A 349 -19.84 -2.21 37.28
CA ALA A 349 -20.61 -2.15 38.53
C ALA A 349 -20.12 -3.13 39.59
N ALA A 350 -20.40 -2.82 40.85
CA ALA A 350 -20.31 -3.78 41.94
C ALA A 350 -21.40 -4.87 41.82
N ALA A 351 -21.07 -6.09 42.26
CA ALA A 351 -22.01 -7.21 42.24
C ALA A 351 -23.23 -6.92 43.15
N GLY A 352 -24.42 -6.83 42.56
CA GLY A 352 -25.68 -6.60 43.29
C GLY A 352 -26.34 -5.24 43.04
N ASP A 353 -25.63 -4.30 42.41
CA ASP A 353 -26.18 -2.96 42.11
C ASP A 353 -26.96 -2.92 40.79
N VAL A 354 -28.04 -2.14 40.79
CA VAL A 354 -29.05 -2.04 39.71
C VAL A 354 -28.67 -0.96 38.67
N THR A 355 -27.77 -0.05 39.03
CA THR A 355 -27.29 1.09 38.22
C THR A 355 -25.77 1.12 38.26
N THR A 356 -25.10 1.13 37.09
CA THR A 356 -23.63 1.13 37.10
C THR A 356 -23.03 2.52 37.30
N VAL A 357 -23.70 3.58 36.82
CA VAL A 357 -23.27 4.97 36.98
C VAL A 357 -24.48 5.90 37.14
N GLY A 358 -24.78 6.31 38.37
CA GLY A 358 -25.76 7.36 38.64
C GLY A 358 -25.14 8.74 38.42
N ILE A 359 -25.80 9.59 37.63
CA ILE A 359 -25.36 10.94 37.29
C ILE A 359 -26.44 11.93 37.71
N ALA A 360 -26.22 12.59 38.84
CA ALA A 360 -27.17 13.55 39.39
C ALA A 360 -27.17 14.91 38.67
N SER A 361 -26.11 15.23 37.91
CA SER A 361 -25.88 16.59 37.35
C SER A 361 -24.94 16.59 36.13
N ASN A 362 -24.20 17.68 35.85
CA ASN A 362 -23.44 17.83 34.59
C ASN A 362 -22.15 17.00 34.60
N VAL A 363 -22.03 15.98 33.75
CA VAL A 363 -20.87 15.07 33.71
C VAL A 363 -20.39 14.88 32.27
N THR A 364 -19.08 14.83 32.09
CA THR A 364 -18.44 14.48 30.81
C THR A 364 -17.57 13.23 31.00
N VAL A 365 -17.78 12.22 30.16
CA VAL A 365 -16.95 11.00 30.11
C VAL A 365 -16.30 10.91 28.74
N THR A 366 -14.97 10.82 28.71
CA THR A 366 -14.18 10.68 27.49
C THR A 366 -13.33 9.42 27.52
N ILE A 367 -13.33 8.67 26.42
CA ILE A 367 -12.48 7.49 26.18
C ILE A 367 -12.58 6.47 27.33
N ALA A 368 -13.66 5.70 27.35
CA ALA A 368 -13.84 4.61 28.31
C ALA A 368 -14.55 3.42 27.65
N LEU A 369 -14.13 2.21 28.00
CA LEU A 369 -14.98 1.04 27.88
C LEU A 369 -15.80 0.95 29.17
N VAL A 370 -17.11 0.89 29.05
CA VAL A 370 -18.02 0.77 30.18
C VAL A 370 -18.78 -0.54 30.00
N SER A 371 -18.49 -1.50 30.86
CA SER A 371 -19.05 -2.84 30.81
C SER A 371 -19.90 -3.09 32.04
N ALA A 372 -21.21 -3.20 31.87
CA ALA A 372 -22.13 -3.57 32.93
C ALA A 372 -22.37 -5.09 32.92
N TYR A 373 -21.84 -5.81 33.91
CA TYR A 373 -22.15 -7.23 34.12
C TYR A 373 -23.32 -7.42 35.10
N PRO A 374 -24.14 -8.47 34.94
CA PRO A 374 -25.42 -8.56 35.62
C PRO A 374 -25.30 -8.75 37.13
N ALA A 375 -25.99 -7.89 37.89
CA ALA A 375 -26.42 -8.20 39.24
C ALA A 375 -27.56 -9.23 39.24
N THR A 376 -27.56 -10.14 40.21
CA THR A 376 -28.50 -11.28 40.35
C THR A 376 -29.91 -10.90 40.85
N GLY A 377 -30.44 -9.71 40.51
CA GLY A 377 -31.71 -9.16 41.05
C GLY A 377 -32.74 -8.72 40.01
N SER A 378 -34.01 -8.50 40.42
CA SER A 378 -35.12 -8.00 39.57
C SER A 378 -35.22 -6.46 39.58
N GLY A 379 -35.34 -5.82 38.42
CA GLY A 379 -35.51 -4.36 38.24
C GLY A 379 -35.05 -3.86 36.85
N ASP A 380 -35.49 -2.66 36.43
CA ASP A 380 -34.93 -1.96 35.26
C ASP A 380 -33.46 -1.64 35.53
N ARG A 381 -32.60 -1.79 34.51
CA ARG A 381 -31.13 -1.62 34.67
C ARG A 381 -30.58 -0.63 33.67
N TYR A 382 -29.61 0.16 34.13
CA TYR A 382 -29.01 1.26 33.39
C TYR A 382 -27.49 1.22 33.51
N VAL A 383 -26.76 1.40 32.40
CA VAL A 383 -25.30 1.66 32.50
C VAL A 383 -25.09 3.08 32.99
N PHE A 384 -25.68 4.03 32.29
CA PHE A 384 -25.73 5.43 32.71
C PHE A 384 -27.17 5.82 33.01
N ASP A 385 -27.41 6.42 34.18
CA ASP A 385 -28.69 7.03 34.53
C ASP A 385 -28.48 8.50 34.92
N SER A 386 -28.81 9.42 33.99
CA SER A 386 -28.53 10.84 34.11
C SER A 386 -29.78 11.70 34.25
N GLN A 387 -29.76 12.61 35.24
CA GLN A 387 -30.77 13.65 35.43
C GLN A 387 -30.31 15.03 34.94
N GLY A 388 -29.00 15.23 34.73
CA GLY A 388 -28.37 16.48 34.30
C GLY A 388 -27.84 16.45 32.86
N ASN A 389 -26.90 17.32 32.50
CA ASN A 389 -26.27 17.24 31.18
C ASN A 389 -25.21 16.13 31.17
N LEU A 390 -25.26 15.25 30.18
CA LEU A 390 -24.31 14.16 30.02
C LEU A 390 -23.61 14.28 28.66
N THR A 391 -22.29 14.32 28.67
CA THR A 391 -21.48 14.21 27.45
C THR A 391 -20.73 12.89 27.47
N LEU A 392 -20.90 12.10 26.41
CA LEU A 392 -20.17 10.86 26.17
C LEU A 392 -19.40 11.03 24.86
N SER A 393 -18.07 11.01 24.94
CA SER A 393 -17.17 11.12 23.78
C SER A 393 -16.26 9.89 23.70
N ASN A 394 -16.28 9.18 22.56
CA ASN A 394 -15.44 8.00 22.35
C ASN A 394 -15.64 6.92 23.43
N VAL A 395 -16.88 6.77 23.92
CA VAL A 395 -17.22 5.80 24.97
C VAL A 395 -17.84 4.57 24.32
N MET A 396 -17.30 3.39 24.63
CA MET A 396 -17.93 2.13 24.27
C MET A 396 -18.72 1.59 25.47
N ILE A 397 -20.01 1.39 25.29
CA ILE A 397 -20.96 0.99 26.32
C ILE A 397 -21.48 -0.39 25.98
N SER A 398 -21.23 -1.36 26.84
CA SER A 398 -21.72 -2.73 26.69
C SER A 398 -22.28 -3.27 28.00
N GLY A 399 -23.19 -4.24 27.93
CA GLY A 399 -23.65 -4.90 29.15
C GLY A 399 -24.52 -6.13 28.92
N GLN A 400 -24.33 -7.16 29.72
CA GLN A 400 -25.07 -8.42 29.59
C GLN A 400 -26.32 -8.42 30.49
N GLY A 401 -27.48 -8.75 29.93
CA GLY A 401 -28.73 -8.81 30.68
C GLY A 401 -28.78 -10.00 31.65
N GLY A 402 -29.29 -9.79 32.86
CA GLY A 402 -29.53 -10.89 33.81
C GLY A 402 -30.73 -11.76 33.42
N SER A 403 -30.61 -13.08 33.58
CA SER A 403 -31.70 -14.05 33.37
C SER A 403 -32.87 -13.80 34.34
N GLY A 404 -34.09 -13.67 33.83
CA GLY A 404 -35.32 -13.69 34.65
C GLY A 404 -35.93 -12.34 35.06
N ALA A 405 -35.54 -11.22 34.45
CA ALA A 405 -36.19 -9.93 34.71
C ALA A 405 -37.41 -9.71 33.81
N ASN A 406 -38.52 -9.25 34.39
CA ASN A 406 -39.67 -8.72 33.66
C ASN A 406 -39.42 -7.28 33.15
N ASP A 407 -38.22 -6.76 33.34
CA ASP A 407 -37.87 -5.34 33.35
C ASP A 407 -36.83 -5.00 32.26
N GLY A 408 -36.69 -3.71 31.92
CA GLY A 408 -35.94 -3.22 30.77
C GLY A 408 -34.44 -3.06 31.02
N ASN A 409 -33.62 -3.56 30.09
CA ASN A 409 -32.18 -3.25 30.06
C ASN A 409 -31.95 -2.01 29.21
N THR A 410 -31.23 -1.02 29.73
CA THR A 410 -30.95 0.22 28.99
C THR A 410 -29.47 0.57 29.07
N GLY A 411 -28.86 0.93 27.94
CA GLY A 411 -27.50 1.46 27.94
C GLY A 411 -27.45 2.80 28.66
N VAL A 412 -28.06 3.82 28.07
CA VAL A 412 -28.11 5.18 28.62
C VAL A 412 -29.56 5.60 28.88
N ARG A 413 -29.88 5.96 30.12
CA ARG A 413 -31.14 6.63 30.46
C ARG A 413 -30.89 8.10 30.76
N GLN A 414 -31.54 8.96 29.99
CA GLN A 414 -31.48 10.41 30.14
C GLN A 414 -32.85 10.91 30.64
N GLN A 415 -33.00 11.12 31.95
CA GLN A 415 -34.27 11.48 32.59
C GLN A 415 -34.58 12.99 32.53
N GLY A 416 -33.56 13.84 32.34
CA GLY A 416 -33.65 15.30 32.27
C GLY A 416 -32.52 15.88 31.40
N GLY A 417 -32.23 17.18 31.46
CA GLY A 417 -31.04 17.77 30.82
C GLY A 417 -30.85 17.50 29.31
N SER A 418 -29.59 17.50 28.88
CA SER A 418 -29.18 17.17 27.50
C SER A 418 -28.13 16.06 27.49
N LEU A 419 -28.28 15.09 26.59
CA LEU A 419 -27.25 14.10 26.26
C LEU A 419 -26.55 14.51 24.97
N TRP A 420 -25.23 14.60 24.97
CA TRP A 420 -24.40 14.64 23.77
C TRP A 420 -23.62 13.33 23.68
N PHE A 421 -23.91 12.55 22.64
CA PHE A 421 -23.35 11.23 22.38
C PHE A 421 -22.52 11.30 21.10
N TYR A 422 -21.22 11.51 21.24
CA TYR A 422 -20.29 11.77 20.15
C TYR A 422 -19.29 10.62 19.99
N GLN A 423 -19.12 10.10 18.78
CA GLN A 423 -18.19 9.00 18.45
C GLN A 423 -18.27 7.80 19.42
N SER A 424 -19.44 7.62 20.02
CA SER A 424 -19.65 6.66 21.09
C SER A 424 -20.44 5.47 20.57
N THR A 425 -20.34 4.34 21.26
CA THR A 425 -21.00 3.10 20.86
C THR A 425 -21.79 2.52 22.03
N VAL A 426 -23.01 2.08 21.79
CA VAL A 426 -23.83 1.31 22.73
C VAL A 426 -24.18 -0.03 22.06
N THR A 427 -23.67 -1.15 22.59
CA THR A 427 -23.87 -2.51 22.04
C THR A 427 -24.09 -3.57 23.12
N ASP A 428 -24.56 -4.75 22.72
CA ASP A 428 -24.60 -6.00 23.50
C ASP A 428 -25.59 -6.07 24.66
N PHE A 429 -26.61 -5.21 24.73
CA PHE A 429 -27.66 -5.26 25.76
C PHE A 429 -28.72 -6.32 25.45
N GLY A 430 -28.33 -7.59 25.56
CA GLY A 430 -29.20 -8.73 25.30
C GLY A 430 -29.27 -9.71 26.45
N ALA A 431 -30.49 -10.13 26.80
CA ALA A 431 -30.73 -11.43 27.42
C ALA A 431 -31.90 -12.09 26.69
N SER A 432 -31.78 -13.38 26.38
CA SER A 432 -32.84 -14.16 25.72
C SER A 432 -34.18 -14.17 26.48
N SER A 433 -34.19 -13.73 27.74
CA SER A 433 -35.37 -13.62 28.60
C SER A 433 -35.83 -12.17 28.90
N ALA A 434 -35.13 -11.14 28.44
CA ALA A 434 -35.52 -9.75 28.70
C ALA A 434 -36.76 -9.34 27.89
N ARG A 435 -37.76 -8.72 28.55
CA ARG A 435 -38.98 -8.25 27.86
C ARG A 435 -38.76 -6.97 27.05
N ARG A 436 -37.82 -6.12 27.48
CA ARG A 436 -37.52 -4.80 26.88
C ARG A 436 -36.02 -4.55 26.90
N ALA A 437 -35.46 -4.01 25.82
CA ALA A 437 -34.08 -3.53 25.78
C ALA A 437 -34.00 -2.22 24.99
N TRP A 438 -33.31 -1.22 25.54
CA TRP A 438 -33.13 0.09 24.93
C TRP A 438 -31.63 0.42 24.84
N GLY A 439 -31.16 0.91 23.69
CA GLY A 439 -29.80 1.45 23.62
C GLY A 439 -29.74 2.75 24.44
N ILE A 440 -30.60 3.69 24.07
CA ILE A 440 -30.79 4.96 24.77
C ILE A 440 -32.29 5.17 25.06
N ASP A 441 -32.64 5.48 26.32
CA ASP A 441 -33.97 5.93 26.75
C ASP A 441 -33.92 7.41 27.16
N ALA A 442 -34.51 8.27 26.33
CA ALA A 442 -34.35 9.71 26.44
C ALA A 442 -35.65 10.46 26.74
N SER A 443 -35.68 11.17 27.87
CA SER A 443 -36.72 12.14 28.23
C SER A 443 -36.24 13.61 28.15
N GLY A 444 -34.94 13.84 27.95
CA GLY A 444 -34.32 15.15 27.73
C GLY A 444 -33.97 15.42 26.26
N ASN A 445 -33.21 16.49 26.00
CA ASN A 445 -32.64 16.70 24.66
C ASN A 445 -31.54 15.67 24.39
N VAL A 446 -31.44 15.15 23.17
CA VAL A 446 -30.36 14.24 22.79
C VAL A 446 -29.78 14.66 21.45
N THR A 447 -28.47 14.73 21.40
CA THR A 447 -27.70 14.85 20.16
C THR A 447 -26.81 13.61 20.04
N VAL A 448 -27.00 12.85 18.98
CA VAL A 448 -26.18 11.70 18.61
C VAL A 448 -25.40 12.10 17.36
N GLU A 449 -24.08 12.03 17.42
CA GLU A 449 -23.19 12.46 16.34
C GLU A 449 -22.05 11.46 16.17
N ALA A 450 -21.83 10.96 14.95
CA ALA A 450 -20.87 9.88 14.69
C ALA A 450 -21.06 8.65 15.60
N GLY A 451 -22.27 8.42 16.10
CA GLY A 451 -22.57 7.44 17.13
C GLY A 451 -23.07 6.11 16.55
N THR A 452 -22.81 5.01 17.26
CA THR A 452 -23.40 3.70 16.96
C THR A 452 -24.26 3.23 18.13
N ILE A 453 -25.56 3.04 17.91
CA ILE A 453 -26.50 2.54 18.91
C ILE A 453 -27.12 1.26 18.36
N GLY A 454 -26.89 0.11 19.00
CA GLY A 454 -27.39 -1.16 18.45
C GLY A 454 -27.16 -2.39 19.32
N ASN A 455 -27.33 -3.57 18.69
CA ASN A 455 -27.02 -4.88 19.27
C ASN A 455 -27.75 -5.17 20.60
N LEU A 456 -29.07 -5.12 20.55
CA LEU A 456 -29.97 -5.29 21.70
C LEU A 456 -30.73 -6.62 21.59
N GLY A 457 -30.88 -7.35 22.69
CA GLY A 457 -31.61 -8.63 22.73
C GLY A 457 -32.79 -8.61 23.70
N GLY A 458 -33.97 -8.98 23.22
CA GLY A 458 -35.18 -9.13 24.06
C GLY A 458 -36.47 -9.26 23.25
N SER A 459 -37.62 -9.36 23.94
CA SER A 459 -38.92 -9.46 23.26
C SER A 459 -39.40 -8.15 22.62
N ARG A 460 -38.84 -7.00 23.04
CA ARG A 460 -39.05 -5.68 22.44
C ARG A 460 -37.75 -4.91 22.52
N THR A 461 -37.17 -4.53 21.39
CA THR A 461 -35.94 -3.73 21.41
C THR A 461 -36.11 -2.41 20.68
N VAL A 462 -35.47 -1.38 21.22
CA VAL A 462 -35.41 -0.05 20.60
C VAL A 462 -33.98 0.45 20.65
N GLY A 463 -33.38 0.78 19.50
CA GLY A 463 -32.07 1.43 19.48
C GLY A 463 -32.10 2.73 20.26
N LEU A 464 -32.92 3.67 19.81
CA LEU A 464 -33.15 4.97 20.47
C LEU A 464 -34.63 5.20 20.76
N LEU A 465 -34.98 5.29 22.04
CA LEU A 465 -36.30 5.65 22.53
C LEU A 465 -36.35 7.14 22.88
N ALA A 466 -36.95 7.93 22.01
CA ALA A 466 -37.12 9.37 22.16
C ALA A 466 -38.48 9.69 22.82
N ARG A 467 -38.53 9.85 24.14
CA ARG A 467 -39.78 10.15 24.87
C ARG A 467 -40.22 11.61 24.75
N SER A 468 -39.28 12.53 24.87
CA SER A 468 -39.50 13.98 24.86
C SER A 468 -38.20 14.74 24.54
N GLY A 469 -38.23 16.08 24.53
CA GLY A 469 -37.05 16.90 24.21
C GLY A 469 -36.73 16.94 22.71
N ALA A 470 -35.82 17.82 22.28
CA ALA A 470 -35.37 17.83 20.90
C ALA A 470 -34.34 16.71 20.68
N ILE A 471 -34.57 15.86 19.68
CA ILE A 471 -33.68 14.75 19.33
C ILE A 471 -33.04 15.04 17.98
N ALA A 472 -31.72 15.01 17.92
CA ALA A 472 -30.92 15.12 16.71
C ALA A 472 -30.00 13.89 16.57
N VAL A 473 -29.99 13.29 15.39
CA VAL A 473 -29.13 12.17 15.03
C VAL A 473 -28.41 12.54 13.73
N THR A 474 -27.08 12.58 13.74
CA THR A 474 -26.26 13.02 12.62
C THR A 474 -25.08 12.07 12.43
N ASP A 475 -24.76 11.69 11.19
CA ASP A 475 -23.62 10.82 10.85
C ASP A 475 -23.59 9.50 11.66
N SER A 476 -24.75 8.97 12.04
CA SER A 476 -24.87 7.93 13.06
C SER A 476 -25.60 6.69 12.56
N LEU A 477 -25.31 5.55 13.19
CA LEU A 477 -26.04 4.30 13.01
C LEU A 477 -26.91 4.02 14.24
N VAL A 478 -28.21 3.88 14.04
CA VAL A 478 -29.16 3.47 15.08
C VAL A 478 -29.89 2.21 14.64
N SER A 479 -29.76 1.14 15.39
CA SER A 479 -30.30 -0.17 15.03
C SER A 479 -30.98 -0.89 16.19
N SER A 480 -31.95 -1.74 15.86
CA SER A 480 -32.43 -2.83 16.71
C SER A 480 -31.94 -4.17 16.14
N GLN A 481 -31.54 -5.13 16.98
CA GLN A 481 -30.93 -6.38 16.53
C GLN A 481 -31.80 -7.63 16.72
N ASP A 482 -31.27 -8.72 16.16
CA ASP A 482 -31.90 -10.03 15.94
C ASP A 482 -32.29 -10.76 17.22
N SER A 483 -33.45 -10.38 17.72
CA SER A 483 -34.13 -11.10 18.76
C SER A 483 -35.46 -11.60 18.23
N ASN A 484 -35.83 -12.83 18.60
CA ASN A 484 -37.13 -13.47 18.29
C ASN A 484 -38.34 -12.76 18.98
N GLY A 485 -38.21 -11.46 19.26
CA GLY A 485 -39.20 -10.62 19.91
C GLY A 485 -40.29 -10.12 18.96
N ASN A 486 -41.31 -9.50 19.56
CA ASN A 486 -42.52 -9.10 18.84
C ASN A 486 -42.37 -7.75 18.14
N LYS A 487 -41.59 -6.81 18.69
CA LYS A 487 -41.40 -5.46 18.12
C LYS A 487 -39.94 -5.03 18.19
N GLN A 488 -39.32 -4.81 17.04
CA GLN A 488 -37.94 -4.35 16.94
C GLN A 488 -37.90 -3.03 16.18
N ILE A 489 -37.38 -1.98 16.82
CA ILE A 489 -37.47 -0.61 16.30
C ILE A 489 -36.07 0.02 16.33
N GLY A 490 -35.56 0.48 15.18
CA GLY A 490 -34.34 1.28 15.16
C GLY A 490 -34.49 2.52 16.04
N LEU A 491 -35.47 3.37 15.70
CA LEU A 491 -35.79 4.59 16.46
C LEU A 491 -37.31 4.69 16.75
N LEU A 492 -37.68 4.79 18.03
CA LEU A 492 -39.07 5.06 18.45
C LEU A 492 -39.21 6.52 18.87
N ASN A 493 -39.90 7.31 18.06
CA ASN A 493 -40.15 8.72 18.28
C ASN A 493 -41.50 8.96 18.96
N LEU A 494 -41.45 9.37 20.22
CA LEU A 494 -42.56 9.96 20.96
C LEU A 494 -42.37 11.48 21.15
N SER A 495 -41.24 12.03 20.68
CA SER A 495 -40.89 13.45 20.83
C SER A 495 -41.61 14.35 19.81
N THR A 496 -41.82 15.60 20.23
CA THR A 496 -42.35 16.66 19.37
C THR A 496 -41.39 17.12 18.27
N LYS A 497 -40.09 16.80 18.33
CA LYS A 497 -39.10 17.22 17.32
C LYS A 497 -37.92 16.24 17.23
N LEU A 498 -37.92 15.44 16.17
CA LEU A 498 -36.81 14.57 15.75
C LEU A 498 -36.20 15.08 14.44
N THR A 499 -34.88 15.19 14.38
CA THR A 499 -34.09 15.40 13.15
C THR A 499 -33.10 14.26 12.97
N VAL A 500 -33.03 13.70 11.77
CA VAL A 500 -32.11 12.63 11.38
C VAL A 500 -31.43 13.06 10.10
N ASP A 501 -30.10 13.18 10.11
CA ASP A 501 -29.31 13.74 9.02
C ASP A 501 -28.12 12.82 8.71
N ASN A 502 -27.88 12.48 7.44
CA ASN A 502 -26.78 11.62 7.00
C ASN A 502 -26.59 10.36 7.88
N SER A 503 -27.69 9.70 8.25
CA SER A 503 -27.68 8.64 9.26
C SER A 503 -28.40 7.38 8.78
N GLU A 504 -28.11 6.26 9.41
CA GLU A 504 -28.73 4.96 9.15
C GLU A 504 -29.65 4.55 10.30
N LEU A 505 -30.92 4.28 9.99
CA LEU A 505 -31.90 3.74 10.94
C LEU A 505 -32.33 2.34 10.50
N LEU A 506 -31.94 1.33 11.27
CA LEU A 506 -32.14 -0.08 10.90
C LEU A 506 -33.05 -0.80 11.89
N GLY A 507 -34.13 -1.39 11.38
CA GLY A 507 -34.90 -2.43 12.07
C GLY A 507 -34.15 -3.77 12.14
N SER A 508 -34.76 -4.78 12.73
CA SER A 508 -34.16 -6.12 12.94
C SER A 508 -34.34 -7.06 11.73
N ASN A 509 -33.56 -8.13 11.63
CA ASN A 509 -33.73 -9.19 10.63
C ASN A 509 -34.57 -10.38 11.16
N SER A 510 -35.12 -10.26 12.36
CA SER A 510 -35.94 -11.27 13.02
C SER A 510 -36.97 -10.66 13.97
N GLY A 511 -38.09 -11.38 14.16
CA GLY A 511 -39.23 -10.94 14.95
C GLY A 511 -40.52 -10.84 14.12
N SER A 512 -41.63 -10.43 14.76
CA SER A 512 -42.91 -10.26 14.07
C SER A 512 -43.06 -8.90 13.38
N GLU A 513 -42.71 -7.80 14.04
CA GLU A 513 -42.86 -6.44 13.49
C GLU A 513 -41.54 -5.68 13.61
N CYS A 514 -41.05 -5.15 12.48
CA CYS A 514 -39.79 -4.42 12.44
C CYS A 514 -39.91 -3.06 11.75
N TYR A 515 -39.29 -2.08 12.38
CA TYR A 515 -39.43 -0.67 12.05
C TYR A 515 -38.04 -0.02 11.99
N GLY A 516 -37.73 0.68 10.90
CA GLY A 516 -36.56 1.58 10.89
C GLY A 516 -36.83 2.78 11.79
N LEU A 517 -37.97 3.44 11.54
CA LEU A 517 -38.48 4.55 12.35
C LEU A 517 -39.97 4.32 12.69
N PHE A 518 -40.32 4.43 13.97
CA PHE A 518 -41.71 4.47 14.44
C PHE A 518 -42.01 5.86 14.99
N ASN A 519 -42.92 6.59 14.35
CA ASN A 519 -43.35 7.94 14.72
C ASN A 519 -44.76 7.92 15.32
N ASN A 520 -44.88 8.26 16.60
CA ASN A 520 -46.11 8.14 17.38
C ASN A 520 -47.07 9.34 17.17
N PRO A 521 -48.35 9.29 17.61
CA PRO A 521 -49.27 10.41 17.44
C PRO A 521 -48.73 11.72 18.05
N GLY A 522 -48.84 12.80 17.28
CA GLY A 522 -48.35 14.13 17.67
C GLY A 522 -46.82 14.31 17.59
N ALA A 523 -46.06 13.27 17.25
CA ALA A 523 -44.62 13.35 17.06
C ALA A 523 -44.27 13.91 15.66
N SER A 524 -43.18 14.66 15.57
CA SER A 524 -42.68 15.20 14.30
C SER A 524 -41.26 14.72 14.02
N ALA A 525 -41.03 14.25 12.80
CA ALA A 525 -39.73 13.78 12.31
C ALA A 525 -39.35 14.45 10.99
N LEU A 526 -38.11 14.93 10.91
CA LEU A 526 -37.44 15.35 9.68
C LEU A 526 -36.26 14.41 9.43
N VAL A 527 -36.23 13.76 8.27
CA VAL A 527 -35.17 12.83 7.86
C VAL A 527 -34.53 13.38 6.59
N ARG A 528 -33.20 13.58 6.56
CA ARG A 528 -32.48 14.12 5.39
C ARG A 528 -31.24 13.30 5.09
N ASP A 529 -30.94 13.11 3.81
CA ASP A 529 -29.71 12.46 3.34
C ASP A 529 -29.44 11.10 4.01
N SER A 530 -30.50 10.41 4.46
CA SER A 530 -30.41 9.29 5.39
C SER A 530 -30.97 8.01 4.80
N PHE A 531 -30.57 6.88 5.37
CA PHE A 531 -31.07 5.57 5.00
C PHE A 531 -31.93 4.99 6.13
N VAL A 532 -33.17 4.60 5.83
CA VAL A 532 -34.09 4.00 6.79
C VAL A 532 -34.58 2.66 6.26
N HIS A 533 -34.23 1.57 6.95
CA HIS A 533 -34.58 0.22 6.54
C HIS A 533 -35.31 -0.53 7.65
N GLY A 534 -36.51 -1.05 7.35
CA GLY A 534 -37.34 -1.75 8.32
C GLY A 534 -36.82 -3.11 8.76
N GLY A 535 -35.91 -3.72 8.01
CA GLY A 535 -35.33 -5.05 8.31
C GLY A 535 -35.95 -6.19 7.50
N ILE A 536 -36.00 -7.40 8.07
CA ILE A 536 -36.43 -8.65 7.37
C ILE A 536 -37.43 -9.48 8.19
N CYS A 537 -38.31 -8.82 8.93
CA CYS A 537 -39.32 -9.47 9.79
C CYS A 537 -40.60 -9.87 9.02
N SER A 538 -41.57 -10.46 9.74
CA SER A 538 -42.86 -10.83 9.12
C SER A 538 -43.62 -9.60 8.61
N ASP A 539 -43.68 -8.54 9.40
CA ASP A 539 -44.18 -7.22 9.02
C ASP A 539 -43.02 -6.22 9.04
N VAL A 540 -42.78 -5.55 7.91
CA VAL A 540 -41.63 -4.67 7.75
C VAL A 540 -42.06 -3.27 7.32
N TYR A 541 -41.62 -2.29 8.11
CA TYR A 541 -41.91 -0.88 7.91
C TYR A 541 -40.59 -0.10 7.86
N GLY A 542 -40.30 0.56 6.74
CA GLY A 542 -39.22 1.56 6.71
C GLY A 542 -39.53 2.65 7.74
N ILE A 543 -40.63 3.37 7.51
CA ILE A 543 -41.21 4.32 8.46
C ILE A 543 -42.68 3.99 8.74
N PHE A 544 -43.05 3.93 10.01
CA PHE A 544 -44.44 3.85 10.46
C PHE A 544 -44.84 5.15 11.17
N SER A 545 -45.97 5.73 10.78
CA SER A 545 -46.58 6.91 11.41
C SER A 545 -47.95 6.57 11.95
N ALA A 546 -48.23 6.96 13.19
CA ALA A 546 -49.58 6.88 13.75
C ALA A 546 -50.11 8.26 14.11
N GLY A 547 -50.55 9.08 13.15
CA GLY A 547 -51.06 10.43 13.44
C GLY A 547 -50.00 11.47 13.79
N GLY A 548 -48.83 11.40 13.15
CA GLY A 548 -47.70 12.31 13.32
C GLY A 548 -47.33 13.08 12.03
N SER A 549 -46.28 13.90 12.11
CA SER A 549 -45.74 14.62 10.94
C SER A 549 -44.39 14.02 10.54
N ILE A 550 -44.24 13.60 9.30
CA ILE A 550 -42.97 13.11 8.76
C ILE A 550 -42.62 13.92 7.51
N ARG A 551 -41.40 14.41 7.47
CA ARG A 551 -40.81 14.97 6.26
C ARG A 551 -39.51 14.25 5.96
N THR A 552 -39.36 13.75 4.74
CA THR A 552 -38.11 13.18 4.25
C THR A 552 -37.56 14.01 3.11
N ILE A 553 -36.23 14.15 3.04
CA ILE A 553 -35.52 14.89 1.99
C ILE A 553 -34.33 14.05 1.54
N ASP A 554 -34.21 13.75 0.24
CA ASP A 554 -33.05 13.05 -0.33
C ASP A 554 -32.64 11.79 0.47
N SER A 555 -33.64 11.05 0.97
CA SER A 555 -33.44 9.89 1.86
C SER A 555 -34.02 8.63 1.25
N ASP A 556 -33.34 7.50 1.46
CA ASP A 556 -33.76 6.19 0.98
C ASP A 556 -34.50 5.43 2.08
N ILE A 557 -35.74 5.05 1.80
CA ILE A 557 -36.63 4.37 2.74
C ILE A 557 -37.07 3.03 2.17
N LEU A 558 -36.73 1.95 2.87
CA LEU A 558 -36.96 0.59 2.43
C LEU A 558 -37.78 -0.20 3.46
N GLY A 559 -38.98 -0.65 3.05
CA GLY A 559 -39.64 -1.81 3.64
C GLY A 559 -39.12 -3.10 2.97
N GLY A 560 -38.92 -4.19 3.73
CA GLY A 560 -38.15 -5.38 3.32
C GLY A 560 -38.69 -6.24 2.16
N LYS A 561 -38.17 -7.47 2.01
CA LYS A 561 -38.29 -8.36 0.82
C LYS A 561 -39.24 -9.59 0.96
N SER A 562 -40.13 -9.68 1.96
CA SER A 562 -40.94 -10.88 2.26
C SER A 562 -42.45 -10.76 1.96
N MET A 563 -43.11 -11.88 1.63
CA MET A 563 -44.36 -12.01 0.85
C MET A 563 -45.71 -11.64 1.52
N SER A 564 -45.77 -11.01 2.70
CA SER A 564 -47.06 -10.75 3.38
C SER A 564 -47.52 -9.30 3.41
N ASP A 565 -46.67 -8.34 3.80
CA ASP A 565 -47.08 -6.94 3.99
C ASP A 565 -45.83 -6.03 4.09
N LEU A 566 -45.56 -5.24 3.03
CA LEU A 566 -44.31 -4.50 2.86
C LEU A 566 -44.56 -3.00 2.65
N TYR A 567 -44.11 -2.17 3.59
CA TYR A 567 -44.36 -0.73 3.52
C TYR A 567 -43.07 0.08 3.64
N GLY A 568 -42.76 0.86 2.60
CA GLY A 568 -41.74 1.91 2.69
C GLY A 568 -42.13 2.96 3.75
N ILE A 569 -43.30 3.59 3.58
CA ILE A 569 -43.93 4.44 4.59
C ILE A 569 -45.38 3.97 4.80
N ARG A 570 -45.79 3.73 6.06
CA ARG A 570 -47.17 3.42 6.42
C ARG A 570 -47.72 4.45 7.41
N ALA A 571 -48.93 4.93 7.15
CA ALA A 571 -49.66 5.86 8.01
C ALA A 571 -50.96 5.21 8.49
N GLU A 572 -51.12 5.05 9.80
CA GLU A 572 -52.36 4.55 10.41
C GLU A 572 -52.89 5.55 11.44
N GLY A 573 -53.98 6.23 11.08
CA GLY A 573 -54.71 7.12 11.98
C GLY A 573 -56.10 6.56 12.33
N ARG A 574 -56.61 6.89 13.52
CA ARG A 574 -58.09 6.95 13.70
C ARG A 574 -58.65 8.00 12.73
N PRO A 575 -59.95 8.02 12.41
CA PRO A 575 -60.55 8.99 11.47
C PRO A 575 -60.32 10.48 11.78
N TRP A 576 -59.69 10.81 12.92
CA TRP A 576 -59.41 12.16 13.42
C TRP A 576 -57.90 12.47 13.52
N ASP A 577 -57.04 11.50 13.24
CA ASP A 577 -55.58 11.66 13.25
C ASP A 577 -55.16 12.15 11.85
N ASN A 578 -54.62 13.37 11.78
CA ASN A 578 -54.15 13.96 10.52
C ASN A 578 -52.65 13.71 10.36
N ASP A 579 -52.27 12.56 9.81
CA ASP A 579 -50.88 12.35 9.37
C ASP A 579 -50.50 13.38 8.29
N ARG A 580 -49.30 13.96 8.41
CA ARG A 580 -48.73 14.86 7.39
C ARG A 580 -47.42 14.27 6.92
N ILE A 581 -47.42 13.72 5.70
CA ILE A 581 -46.25 13.09 5.09
C ILE A 581 -45.82 13.92 3.88
N ALA A 582 -44.55 14.33 3.87
CA ALA A 582 -43.92 15.00 2.73
C ALA A 582 -42.61 14.28 2.37
N VAL A 583 -42.49 13.84 1.13
CA VAL A 583 -41.28 13.20 0.58
C VAL A 583 -40.71 14.11 -0.51
N ASN A 584 -39.44 14.47 -0.41
CA ASN A 584 -38.78 15.37 -1.36
C ASN A 584 -37.40 14.82 -1.77
N GLY A 585 -37.31 14.10 -2.88
CA GLY A 585 -36.07 13.41 -3.27
C GLY A 585 -35.85 12.09 -2.52
N GLY A 586 -34.88 11.29 -2.99
CA GLY A 586 -34.62 9.92 -2.50
C GLY A 586 -35.60 8.85 -3.03
N SER A 587 -35.47 7.62 -2.54
CA SER A 587 -36.28 6.47 -2.95
C SER A 587 -37.19 5.97 -1.83
N VAL A 588 -38.44 5.63 -2.14
CA VAL A 588 -39.34 4.91 -1.21
C VAL A 588 -39.77 3.60 -1.86
N VAL A 589 -39.40 2.46 -1.27
CA VAL A 589 -39.70 1.12 -1.80
C VAL A 589 -40.49 0.31 -0.79
N GLY A 590 -41.63 -0.21 -1.23
CA GLY A 590 -42.45 -1.24 -0.58
C GLY A 590 -42.86 -2.29 -1.62
N GLY A 591 -43.30 -3.46 -1.18
CA GLY A 591 -43.60 -4.62 -2.04
C GLY A 591 -45.06 -5.02 -2.07
#